data_AF-A0A5E4I8I7-F1
#
_entry.id   AF-A0A5E4I8I7-F1
#
_cell.length_a   1.000
_cell.length_b   1.000
_cell.length_c   1.000
_cell.angle_alpha   90.00
_cell.angle_beta   90.00
_cell.angle_gamma   90.00
#
_symmetry.space_group_name_H-M   'P 1'
#
loop_
_entity.id
_entity.type
_entity.pdbx_description
1 polymer ?
#
loop_
_entity_poly.entity_id
_entity_poly.type
_entity_poly.pdbx_seq_one_letter_code
_entity_poly.pdbx_strand_id
1 'polypeptide(L)'
;MIFIIYSEKTIKLGTYPYAATRVRVMKTTLIDRQNYQRLMKMSLSEITQFLQQTTYKKEVNALGMKYSGLELLEAALNLNSSNTYDKILRLSTGELKEVVRVLLKRFEANNLKNIIRGKFGGASTEEIAASLVPVGGMTLDFLLNLLKKEKISDIILALDPSDKIKAALAEFDKTGKLYILENAIDSEYYAELYSLAARMPKEGKLLQQFMRTEIDSTNIRLLLRLKNAGVPGPEIIKNLNFEGHRLSRKSLEELANSPDINSLVERLQKTPYGGVLSRGIKKFREEGTLAGIGTELSKNLLKQADLFLHQHPISIGPIIGFSIAKEAEVRNLRMIVQARHRGLSETFMEEMLAI
;
A
#
# COMPACT_ATOMS: atom_id res chain seq x y z
N MET A 1 7.34 -5.85 -20.68
CA MET A 1 6.04 -5.27 -21.06
C MET A 1 5.18 -5.14 -19.80
N ILE A 2 5.52 -4.16 -18.95
CA ILE A 2 4.87 -3.95 -17.64
C ILE A 2 3.67 -3.00 -17.77
N PHE A 3 3.57 -2.26 -18.89
CA PHE A 3 2.58 -1.21 -19.05
C PHE A 3 1.76 -1.37 -20.34
N ILE A 4 0.46 -1.56 -20.11
CA ILE A 4 -0.69 -1.21 -20.94
C ILE A 4 -1.05 -2.13 -22.14
N ILE A 5 -2.06 -2.98 -21.90
CA ILE A 5 -3.21 -3.13 -22.82
C ILE A 5 -4.45 -2.81 -21.99
N TYR A 6 -5.07 -1.65 -22.23
CA TYR A 6 -6.38 -1.36 -21.64
C TYR A 6 -7.43 -2.20 -22.38
N SER A 7 -7.98 -3.19 -21.70
CA SER A 7 -9.14 -3.92 -22.21
C SER A 7 -10.38 -3.08 -21.96
N GLU A 8 -11.12 -2.69 -23.00
CA GLU A 8 -12.40 -1.98 -22.86
C GLU A 8 -13.54 -2.89 -22.37
N LYS A 9 -13.27 -4.20 -22.25
CA LYS A 9 -14.29 -5.19 -21.89
C LYS A 9 -14.65 -5.08 -20.41
N THR A 10 -15.95 -5.01 -20.14
CA THR A 10 -16.52 -5.11 -18.79
C THR A 10 -16.09 -6.41 -18.11
N ILE A 11 -15.71 -6.31 -16.85
CA ILE A 11 -15.35 -7.48 -16.02
C ILE A 11 -16.58 -8.34 -15.79
N LYS A 12 -16.48 -9.65 -16.02
CA LYS A 12 -17.50 -10.61 -15.62
C LYS A 12 -17.17 -11.19 -14.26
N LEU A 13 -17.97 -10.84 -13.25
CA LEU A 13 -17.80 -11.39 -11.90
C LEU A 13 -18.43 -12.78 -11.82
N GLY A 14 -17.59 -13.81 -11.78
CA GLY A 14 -17.99 -15.20 -11.57
C GLY A 14 -17.92 -15.66 -10.11
N THR A 15 -18.07 -16.96 -9.92
CA THR A 15 -17.83 -17.64 -8.64
C THR A 15 -16.47 -18.33 -8.65
N TYR A 16 -15.83 -18.37 -7.49
CA TYR A 16 -14.49 -18.92 -7.28
C TYR A 16 -14.45 -19.81 -6.02
N PRO A 17 -15.24 -20.91 -5.94
CA PRO A 17 -15.40 -21.68 -4.69
C PRO A 17 -14.09 -22.23 -4.13
N TYR A 18 -13.19 -22.70 -5.00
CA TYR A 18 -11.88 -23.21 -4.60
C TYR A 18 -11.00 -22.10 -4.01
N ALA A 19 -10.84 -20.98 -4.73
CA ALA A 19 -10.04 -19.85 -4.26
C ALA A 19 -10.62 -19.25 -2.96
N ALA A 20 -11.93 -19.04 -2.91
CA ALA A 20 -12.62 -18.50 -1.74
C ALA A 20 -12.46 -19.41 -0.51
N THR A 21 -12.61 -20.73 -0.67
CA THR A 21 -12.40 -21.70 0.43
C THR A 21 -10.97 -21.66 0.95
N ARG A 22 -9.97 -21.68 0.05
CA ARG A 22 -8.55 -21.64 0.45
C ARG A 22 -8.20 -20.34 1.17
N VAL A 23 -8.72 -19.21 0.69
CA VAL A 23 -8.52 -17.91 1.33
C VAL A 23 -9.21 -17.83 2.69
N ARG A 24 -10.41 -18.39 2.85
CA ARG A 24 -11.09 -18.44 4.15
C ARG A 24 -10.29 -19.19 5.20
N VAL A 25 -9.67 -20.31 4.82
CA VAL A 25 -8.73 -21.03 5.71
C VAL A 25 -7.50 -20.17 6.01
N MET A 26 -6.96 -19.44 5.03
CA MET A 26 -5.84 -18.53 5.28
C MET A 26 -6.22 -17.39 6.24
N LYS A 27 -7.46 -16.88 6.18
CA LYS A 27 -7.96 -15.84 7.08
C LYS A 27 -7.91 -16.27 8.56
N THR A 28 -8.19 -17.54 8.87
CA THR A 28 -8.17 -18.02 10.28
C THR A 28 -6.78 -18.04 10.89
N THR A 29 -5.74 -17.84 10.09
CA THR A 29 -4.34 -17.80 10.53
C THR A 29 -3.78 -16.40 10.69
N LEU A 30 -4.59 -15.37 10.43
CA LEU A 30 -4.22 -13.98 10.70
C LEU A 30 -4.14 -13.74 12.21
N ILE A 31 -3.24 -12.85 12.61
CA ILE A 31 -3.03 -12.41 13.98
C ILE A 31 -4.26 -11.66 14.45
N ASP A 32 -4.86 -12.18 15.51
CA ASP A 32 -6.03 -11.58 16.15
C ASP A 32 -5.65 -10.40 17.06
N ARG A 33 -6.68 -9.69 17.52
CA ARG A 33 -6.56 -8.52 18.40
C ARG A 33 -5.86 -8.82 19.73
N GLN A 34 -6.07 -10.00 20.32
CA GLN A 34 -5.46 -10.37 21.60
C GLN A 34 -3.95 -10.57 21.42
N ASN A 35 -3.55 -11.20 20.32
CA ASN A 35 -2.16 -11.38 19.98
C ASN A 35 -1.46 -10.05 19.64
N TYR A 36 -2.13 -9.07 19.03
CA TYR A 36 -1.56 -7.71 18.91
C TYR A 36 -1.27 -7.07 20.26
N GLN A 37 -2.17 -7.18 21.24
CA GLN A 37 -1.94 -6.67 22.61
C GLN A 37 -0.73 -7.32 23.28
N ARG A 38 -0.48 -8.61 23.01
CA ARG A 38 0.70 -9.32 23.50
C ARG A 38 1.97 -8.90 22.76
N LEU A 39 1.92 -8.84 21.43
CA LEU A 39 3.04 -8.44 20.57
C LEU A 39 3.54 -7.05 20.90
N MET A 40 2.63 -6.13 21.20
CA MET A 40 3.01 -4.80 21.64
C MET A 40 3.88 -4.85 22.88
N LYS A 41 3.81 -5.84 23.78
CA LYS A 41 4.62 -5.92 25.01
C LYS A 41 5.93 -6.68 24.87
N MET A 42 6.15 -7.31 23.72
CA MET A 42 7.28 -8.18 23.46
C MET A 42 8.51 -7.41 22.96
N SER A 43 9.70 -7.89 23.32
CA SER A 43 10.97 -7.54 22.68
C SER A 43 11.05 -8.07 21.25
N LEU A 44 12.01 -7.59 20.46
CA LEU A 44 12.22 -8.10 19.09
C LEU A 44 12.51 -9.61 19.05
N SER A 45 13.23 -10.13 20.05
CA SER A 45 13.52 -11.56 20.17
C SER A 45 12.27 -12.39 20.45
N GLU A 46 11.40 -11.92 21.34
CA GLU A 46 10.12 -12.57 21.66
C GLU A 46 9.14 -12.48 20.49
N ILE A 47 9.09 -11.35 19.76
CA ILE A 47 8.31 -11.22 18.52
C ILE A 47 8.80 -12.23 17.48
N THR A 48 10.12 -12.41 17.34
CA THR A 48 10.68 -13.40 16.41
C THR A 48 10.22 -14.81 16.78
N GLN A 49 10.31 -15.20 18.06
CA GLN A 49 9.84 -16.49 18.55
C GLN A 49 8.33 -16.67 18.36
N PHE A 50 7.54 -15.62 18.60
CA PHE A 50 6.10 -15.64 18.34
C PHE A 50 5.82 -15.91 16.87
N LEU A 51 6.47 -15.18 15.94
CA LEU A 51 6.28 -15.37 14.51
C LEU A 51 6.68 -16.78 14.04
N GLN A 52 7.68 -17.41 14.68
CA GLN A 52 8.04 -18.81 14.41
C GLN A 52 6.95 -19.83 14.78
N GLN A 53 5.94 -19.44 15.56
CA GLN A 53 4.77 -20.27 15.90
C GLN A 53 3.57 -20.01 14.98
N THR A 54 3.70 -19.10 14.02
CA THR A 54 2.63 -18.68 13.11
C THR A 54 2.94 -19.09 11.65
N THR A 55 2.17 -18.55 10.70
CA THR A 55 2.41 -18.75 9.26
C THR A 55 3.73 -18.13 8.76
N TYR A 56 4.40 -17.30 9.57
CA TYR A 56 5.69 -16.68 9.25
C TYR A 56 6.91 -17.59 9.53
N LYS A 57 6.71 -18.77 10.15
CA LYS A 57 7.79 -19.70 10.54
C LYS A 57 8.78 -20.00 9.43
N LYS A 58 8.27 -20.29 8.23
CA LYS A 58 9.10 -20.68 7.08
C LYS A 58 10.07 -19.57 6.72
N GLU A 59 9.59 -18.34 6.64
CA GLU A 59 10.39 -17.17 6.23
C GLU A 59 11.39 -16.76 7.32
N VAL A 60 10.98 -16.75 8.59
CA VAL A 60 11.90 -16.46 9.71
C VAL A 60 13.06 -17.46 9.75
N ASN A 61 12.77 -18.75 9.60
CA ASN A 61 13.82 -19.78 9.64
C ASN A 61 14.74 -19.72 8.42
N ALA A 62 14.20 -19.44 7.23
CA ALA A 62 15.00 -19.33 6.01
C ALA A 62 15.97 -18.13 6.04
N LEU A 63 15.56 -17.04 6.69
CA LEU A 63 16.32 -15.78 6.72
C LEU A 63 17.17 -15.62 7.98
N GLY A 64 16.92 -16.39 9.03
CA GLY A 64 17.59 -16.26 10.33
C GLY A 64 19.09 -16.57 10.35
N MET A 65 19.64 -17.18 9.28
CA MET A 65 21.09 -17.34 9.11
C MET A 65 21.76 -16.07 8.58
N LYS A 66 21.02 -15.22 7.86
CA LYS A 66 21.54 -14.03 7.18
C LYS A 66 21.24 -12.74 7.92
N TYR A 67 20.05 -12.65 8.52
CA TYR A 67 19.57 -11.44 9.18
C TYR A 67 19.25 -11.71 10.66
N SER A 68 19.27 -10.66 11.47
CA SER A 68 18.87 -10.72 12.88
C SER A 68 18.05 -9.50 13.29
N GLY A 69 17.41 -9.55 14.46
CA GLY A 69 16.70 -8.41 15.05
C GLY A 69 15.63 -7.81 14.12
N LEU A 70 15.68 -6.49 13.94
CA LEU A 70 14.75 -5.73 13.11
C LEU A 70 14.77 -6.19 11.65
N GLU A 71 15.97 -6.34 11.07
CA GLU A 71 16.13 -6.70 9.66
C GLU A 71 15.53 -8.07 9.33
N LEU A 72 15.74 -9.05 10.22
CA LEU A 72 15.15 -10.39 10.07
C LEU A 72 13.63 -10.32 10.03
N LEU A 73 13.03 -9.57 10.96
CA LEU A 73 11.59 -9.42 11.05
C LEU A 73 11.05 -8.73 9.79
N GLU A 74 11.63 -7.62 9.36
CA GLU A 74 11.16 -6.91 8.16
C GLU A 74 11.28 -7.76 6.89
N ALA A 75 12.42 -8.43 6.69
CA ALA A 75 12.64 -9.30 5.55
C ALA A 75 11.68 -10.51 5.56
N ALA A 76 11.43 -11.12 6.74
CA ALA A 76 10.50 -12.23 6.87
C ALA A 76 9.04 -11.81 6.61
N LEU A 77 8.63 -10.63 7.09
CA LEU A 77 7.31 -10.06 6.80
C LEU A 77 7.12 -9.80 5.30
N ASN A 78 8.15 -9.26 4.63
CA ASN A 78 8.13 -9.02 3.18
C ASN A 78 8.04 -10.31 2.37
N LEU A 79 8.87 -11.30 2.70
CA LEU A 79 8.89 -12.59 2.01
C LEU A 79 7.58 -13.36 2.22
N ASN A 80 7.00 -13.30 3.43
CA ASN A 80 5.73 -13.96 3.70
C ASN A 80 4.58 -13.30 2.93
N SER A 81 4.60 -11.96 2.82
CA SER A 81 3.65 -11.20 2.01
C SER A 81 3.73 -11.63 0.54
N SER A 82 4.95 -11.64 -0.02
CA SER A 82 5.25 -12.13 -1.37
C SER A 82 4.67 -13.53 -1.62
N ASN A 83 5.05 -14.50 -0.78
CA ASN A 83 4.57 -15.89 -0.88
C ASN A 83 3.05 -16.00 -0.78
N THR A 84 2.43 -15.19 0.07
CA THR A 84 0.98 -15.16 0.26
C THR A 84 0.26 -14.63 -0.98
N TYR A 85 0.70 -13.52 -1.54
CA TYR A 85 0.09 -12.93 -2.74
C TYR A 85 0.32 -13.77 -3.99
N ASP A 86 1.50 -14.37 -4.14
CA ASP A 86 1.76 -15.33 -5.23
C ASP A 86 0.85 -16.56 -5.12
N LYS A 87 0.57 -17.03 -3.91
CA LYS A 87 -0.41 -18.10 -3.69
C LYS A 87 -1.81 -17.66 -4.13
N ILE A 88 -2.24 -16.43 -3.81
CA ILE A 88 -3.54 -15.91 -4.27
C ILE A 88 -3.58 -15.82 -5.80
N LEU A 89 -2.51 -15.34 -6.45
CA LEU A 89 -2.42 -15.27 -7.92
C LEU A 89 -2.51 -16.65 -8.57
N ARG A 90 -1.90 -17.69 -7.97
CA ARG A 90 -2.00 -19.08 -8.45
C ARG A 90 -3.40 -19.67 -8.27
N LEU A 91 -4.11 -19.28 -7.21
CA LEU A 91 -5.50 -19.69 -6.97
C LEU A 91 -6.49 -18.96 -7.89
N SER A 92 -6.08 -17.84 -8.48
CA SER A 92 -6.93 -16.98 -9.31
C SER A 92 -6.93 -17.39 -10.77
N THR A 93 -8.11 -17.43 -11.38
CA THR A 93 -8.32 -17.74 -12.81
C THR A 93 -9.21 -16.69 -13.47
N GLY A 94 -9.11 -16.56 -14.80
CA GLY A 94 -9.96 -15.63 -15.58
C GLY A 94 -9.91 -14.19 -15.04
N GLU A 95 -11.09 -13.58 -14.92
CA GLU A 95 -11.31 -12.21 -14.46
C GLU A 95 -10.84 -11.98 -13.02
N LEU A 96 -10.92 -12.98 -12.13
CA LEU A 96 -10.34 -12.87 -10.79
C LEU A 96 -8.83 -12.64 -10.84
N LYS A 97 -8.13 -13.33 -11.75
CA LYS A 97 -6.68 -13.16 -11.90
C LYS A 97 -6.34 -11.77 -12.41
N GLU A 98 -7.15 -11.21 -13.30
CA GLU A 98 -7.01 -9.83 -13.76
C GLU A 98 -7.16 -8.83 -12.61
N VAL A 99 -8.24 -8.95 -11.83
CA VAL A 99 -8.49 -8.05 -10.68
C VAL A 99 -7.38 -8.13 -9.64
N VAL A 100 -6.99 -9.35 -9.23
CA VAL A 100 -5.93 -9.54 -8.24
C VAL A 100 -4.60 -8.98 -8.77
N ARG A 101 -4.27 -9.20 -10.05
CA ARG A 101 -3.04 -8.66 -10.64
C ARG A 101 -2.99 -7.14 -10.54
N VAL A 102 -4.05 -6.44 -10.95
CA VAL A 102 -4.10 -4.97 -10.87
C VAL A 102 -3.93 -4.50 -9.43
N LEU A 103 -4.60 -5.13 -8.46
CA LEU A 103 -4.45 -4.76 -7.05
C LEU A 103 -3.02 -4.96 -6.54
N LEU A 104 -2.32 -6.00 -7.00
CA LEU A 104 -0.94 -6.29 -6.59
C LEU A 104 0.10 -5.39 -7.26
N LYS A 105 -0.24 -4.69 -8.35
CA LYS A 105 0.67 -3.71 -8.98
C LYS A 105 1.10 -2.58 -8.04
N ARG A 106 0.37 -2.33 -6.95
CA ARG A 106 0.83 -1.44 -5.87
C ARG A 106 2.20 -1.83 -5.31
N PHE A 107 2.45 -3.14 -5.19
CA PHE A 107 3.72 -3.65 -4.67
C PHE A 107 4.82 -3.53 -5.72
N GLU A 108 4.50 -3.71 -7.01
CA GLU A 108 5.42 -3.45 -8.11
C GLU A 108 5.85 -1.96 -8.14
N ALA A 109 4.89 -1.04 -8.05
CA ALA A 109 5.14 0.39 -7.92
C ALA A 109 5.99 0.73 -6.68
N ASN A 110 5.68 0.14 -5.53
CA ASN A 110 6.44 0.36 -4.30
C ASN A 110 7.85 -0.23 -4.37
N ASN A 111 8.04 -1.41 -4.96
CA ASN A 111 9.36 -2.00 -5.18
C ASN A 111 10.22 -1.10 -6.04
N LEU A 112 9.65 -0.59 -7.15
CA LEU A 112 10.37 0.35 -8.01
C LEU A 112 10.77 1.62 -7.25
N LYS A 113 9.83 2.21 -6.50
CA LYS A 113 10.12 3.38 -5.64
C LYS A 113 11.19 3.09 -4.59
N ASN A 114 11.17 1.90 -3.98
CA ASN A 114 12.18 1.50 -3.00
C ASN A 114 13.56 1.34 -3.65
N ILE A 115 13.62 0.77 -4.85
CA ILE A 115 14.87 0.65 -5.63
C ILE A 115 15.43 2.04 -5.95
N ILE A 116 14.64 2.92 -6.56
CA ILE A 116 15.14 4.25 -6.96
C ILE A 116 15.48 5.12 -5.75
N ARG A 117 14.71 5.03 -4.65
CA ARG A 117 14.99 5.79 -3.42
C ARG A 117 16.24 5.29 -2.72
N GLY A 118 16.43 3.97 -2.66
CA GLY A 118 17.63 3.37 -2.10
C GLY A 118 18.88 3.78 -2.89
N LYS A 119 18.82 3.69 -4.22
CA LYS A 119 19.92 4.14 -5.11
C LYS A 119 20.19 5.64 -4.97
N PHE A 120 19.15 6.46 -4.96
CA PHE A 120 19.27 7.90 -4.78
C PHE A 120 19.88 8.27 -3.41
N GLY A 121 19.51 7.54 -2.36
CA GLY A 121 20.00 7.74 -1.00
C GLY A 121 21.32 7.04 -0.66
N GLY A 122 21.93 6.32 -1.61
CA GLY A 122 23.18 5.60 -1.39
C GLY A 122 23.09 4.36 -0.51
N ALA A 123 21.90 3.77 -0.35
CA ALA A 123 21.72 2.53 0.40
C ALA A 123 22.41 1.35 -0.32
N SER A 124 22.87 0.37 0.46
CA SER A 124 23.48 -0.86 -0.08
C SER A 124 22.46 -1.70 -0.84
N THR A 125 22.95 -2.54 -1.75
CA THR A 125 22.07 -3.44 -2.52
C THR A 125 21.31 -4.40 -1.60
N GLU A 126 21.95 -4.83 -0.52
CA GLU A 126 21.43 -5.74 0.48
C GLU A 126 20.28 -5.12 1.28
N GLU A 127 20.43 -3.86 1.73
CA GLU A 127 19.39 -3.11 2.43
C GLU A 127 18.17 -2.90 1.52
N ILE A 128 18.41 -2.51 0.26
CA ILE A 128 17.31 -2.30 -0.68
C ILE A 128 16.60 -3.63 -0.93
N ALA A 129 17.33 -4.71 -1.20
CA ALA A 129 16.77 -6.04 -1.46
C ALA A 129 15.91 -6.55 -0.29
N ALA A 130 16.32 -6.31 0.96
CA ALA A 130 15.55 -6.70 2.15
C ALA A 130 14.19 -5.98 2.25
N SER A 131 14.07 -4.78 1.66
CA SER A 131 12.84 -3.98 1.64
C SER A 131 11.84 -4.36 0.54
N LEU A 132 12.23 -5.22 -0.41
CA LEU A 132 11.41 -5.56 -1.56
C LEU A 132 10.37 -6.63 -1.22
N VAL A 133 9.21 -6.53 -1.87
CA VAL A 133 8.13 -7.54 -1.82
C VAL A 133 7.94 -8.08 -3.24
N PRO A 134 8.71 -9.10 -3.67
CA PRO A 134 8.59 -9.66 -5.01
C PRO A 134 7.19 -10.25 -5.21
N VAL A 135 6.43 -9.76 -6.18
CA VAL A 135 5.08 -10.26 -6.42
C VAL A 135 4.65 -9.93 -7.84
N GLY A 136 3.78 -10.77 -8.42
CA GLY A 136 3.19 -10.49 -9.72
C GLY A 136 4.21 -10.57 -10.84
N GLY A 137 4.31 -9.51 -11.64
CA GLY A 137 5.23 -9.41 -12.76
C GLY A 137 6.68 -9.11 -12.37
N MET A 138 6.92 -8.66 -11.13
CA MET A 138 8.26 -8.35 -10.63
C MET A 138 8.79 -9.48 -9.74
N THR A 139 9.30 -10.54 -10.37
CA THR A 139 9.94 -11.66 -9.67
C THR A 139 11.19 -11.18 -8.91
N LEU A 140 11.65 -11.98 -7.94
CA LEU A 140 12.86 -11.65 -7.18
C LEU A 140 14.07 -11.48 -8.11
N ASP A 141 14.28 -12.41 -9.05
CA ASP A 141 15.39 -12.33 -10.00
C ASP A 141 15.32 -11.08 -10.88
N PHE A 142 14.11 -10.70 -11.31
CA PHE A 142 13.91 -9.48 -12.08
C PHE A 142 14.30 -8.24 -11.27
N LEU A 143 13.83 -8.14 -10.02
CA LEU A 143 14.16 -7.05 -9.11
C LEU A 143 15.66 -6.98 -8.78
N LEU A 144 16.30 -8.13 -8.54
CA LEU A 144 17.74 -8.20 -8.31
C LEU A 144 18.53 -7.78 -9.56
N ASN A 145 18.05 -8.09 -10.76
CA ASN A 145 18.67 -7.60 -12.00
C ASN A 145 18.49 -6.10 -12.19
N LEU A 146 17.37 -5.50 -11.77
CA LEU A 146 17.23 -4.04 -11.72
C LEU A 146 18.23 -3.42 -10.74
N LEU A 147 18.42 -4.03 -9.57
CA LEU A 147 19.36 -3.52 -8.56
C LEU A 147 20.82 -3.49 -8.99
N LYS A 148 21.22 -4.37 -9.93
CA LYS A 148 22.57 -4.37 -10.50
C LYS A 148 22.87 -3.13 -11.35
N LYS A 149 21.86 -2.37 -11.76
CA LYS A 149 22.04 -1.16 -12.55
C LYS A 149 22.53 -0.01 -11.66
N GLU A 150 23.44 0.79 -12.20
CA GLU A 150 24.04 1.91 -11.46
C GLU A 150 23.14 3.14 -11.48
N LYS A 151 22.60 3.50 -12.64
CA LYS A 151 21.80 4.72 -12.82
C LYS A 151 20.30 4.44 -12.70
N ILE A 152 19.59 5.40 -12.10
CA ILE A 152 18.12 5.38 -12.01
C ILE A 152 17.50 5.36 -13.41
N SER A 153 18.06 6.08 -14.38
CA SER A 153 17.61 6.07 -15.76
C SER A 153 17.64 4.66 -16.37
N ASP A 154 18.73 3.91 -16.17
CA ASP A 154 18.87 2.55 -16.69
C ASP A 154 17.86 1.57 -16.06
N ILE A 155 17.49 1.81 -14.79
CA ILE A 155 16.47 1.04 -14.06
C ILE A 155 15.10 1.30 -14.68
N ILE A 156 14.74 2.56 -14.87
CA ILE A 156 13.44 2.96 -15.41
C ILE A 156 13.29 2.50 -16.87
N LEU A 157 14.32 2.71 -17.70
CA LEU A 157 14.28 2.33 -19.12
C LEU A 157 14.19 0.82 -19.33
N ALA A 158 14.71 0.00 -18.41
CA ALA A 158 14.59 -1.45 -18.48
C ALA A 158 13.17 -2.00 -18.28
N LEU A 159 12.23 -1.16 -17.81
CA LEU A 159 10.85 -1.53 -17.57
C LEU A 159 9.95 -1.32 -18.79
N ASP A 160 10.49 -0.75 -19.87
CA ASP A 160 9.72 -0.24 -21.01
C ASP A 160 8.66 0.78 -20.53
N PRO A 161 9.11 1.94 -20.02
CA PRO A 161 8.25 2.89 -19.33
C PRO A 161 7.29 3.59 -20.28
N SER A 162 6.12 3.97 -19.76
CA SER A 162 5.19 4.85 -20.46
C SER A 162 5.82 6.21 -20.78
N ASP A 163 5.29 6.93 -21.77
CA ASP A 163 5.79 8.27 -22.12
C ASP A 163 5.66 9.26 -20.96
N LYS A 164 4.68 9.05 -20.07
CA LYS A 164 4.54 9.79 -18.82
C LYS A 164 5.73 9.56 -17.89
N ILE A 165 6.15 8.31 -17.68
CA ILE A 165 7.33 8.00 -16.87
C ILE A 165 8.61 8.52 -17.54
N LYS A 166 8.72 8.45 -18.88
CA LYS A 166 9.87 9.04 -19.62
C LYS A 166 9.95 10.55 -19.42
N ALA A 167 8.82 11.26 -19.50
CA ALA A 167 8.77 12.69 -19.24
C ALA A 167 9.17 13.04 -17.80
N ALA A 168 8.68 12.26 -16.82
CA ALA A 168 9.06 12.42 -15.42
C ALA A 168 10.54 12.12 -15.16
N LEU A 169 11.12 11.13 -15.84
CA LEU A 169 12.55 10.84 -15.80
C LEU A 169 13.37 12.02 -16.35
N ALA A 170 12.97 12.59 -17.49
CA ALA A 170 13.64 13.75 -18.07
C ALA A 170 13.55 15.00 -17.16
N GLU A 171 12.45 15.19 -16.44
CA GLU A 171 12.31 16.26 -15.45
C GLU A 171 13.14 15.99 -14.18
N PHE A 172 13.20 14.74 -13.73
CA PHE A 172 14.09 14.31 -12.64
C PHE A 172 15.56 14.57 -12.99
N ASP A 173 16.02 14.21 -14.18
CA ASP A 173 17.42 14.43 -14.61
C ASP A 173 17.79 15.92 -14.63
N LYS A 174 16.81 16.81 -14.88
CA LYS A 174 17.01 18.27 -14.87
C LYS A 174 16.98 18.88 -13.46
N THR A 175 16.14 18.35 -12.58
CA THR A 175 15.81 19.00 -11.30
C THR A 175 16.41 18.31 -10.07
N GLY A 176 16.82 17.04 -10.19
CA GLY A 176 17.24 16.19 -9.08
C GLY A 176 16.10 15.81 -8.12
N LYS A 177 14.85 16.14 -8.44
CA LYS A 177 13.71 16.00 -7.54
C LYS A 177 13.06 14.62 -7.67
N LEU A 178 13.48 13.67 -6.83
CA LEU A 178 13.03 12.26 -6.89
C LEU A 178 11.51 12.08 -6.84
N TYR A 179 10.78 12.92 -6.09
CA TYR A 179 9.33 12.80 -5.95
C TYR A 179 8.57 12.91 -7.27
N ILE A 180 9.13 13.57 -8.29
CA ILE A 180 8.52 13.69 -9.62
C ILE A 180 8.37 12.30 -10.26
N LEU A 181 9.44 11.51 -10.19
CA LEU A 181 9.45 10.14 -10.70
C LEU A 181 8.56 9.22 -9.85
N GLU A 182 8.63 9.34 -8.52
CA GLU A 182 7.78 8.55 -7.61
C GLU A 182 6.29 8.79 -7.85
N ASN A 183 5.88 10.05 -8.02
CA ASN A 183 4.49 10.42 -8.26
C ASN A 183 4.01 9.97 -9.64
N ALA A 184 4.88 9.98 -10.65
CA ALA A 184 4.54 9.44 -11.97
C ALA A 184 4.24 7.93 -11.92
N ILE A 185 5.08 7.17 -11.21
CA ILE A 185 4.88 5.72 -10.98
C ILE A 185 3.57 5.47 -10.24
N ASP A 186 3.30 6.20 -9.16
CA ASP A 186 2.06 6.05 -8.40
C ASP A 186 0.83 6.38 -9.24
N SER A 187 0.89 7.46 -10.01
CA SER A 187 -0.23 7.89 -10.83
C SER A 187 -0.54 6.90 -11.97
N GLU A 188 0.46 6.18 -12.49
CA GLU A 188 0.21 5.11 -13.46
C GLU A 188 -0.53 3.92 -12.83
N TYR A 189 -0.12 3.49 -11.62
CA TYR A 189 -0.87 2.48 -10.87
C TYR A 189 -2.32 2.91 -10.60
N TYR A 190 -2.54 4.16 -10.15
CA TYR A 190 -3.90 4.63 -9.85
C TYR A 190 -4.77 4.82 -11.10
N ALA A 191 -4.18 5.15 -12.25
CA ALA A 191 -4.89 5.18 -13.52
C ALA A 191 -5.38 3.77 -13.92
N GLU A 192 -4.55 2.75 -13.74
CA GLU A 192 -4.94 1.35 -14.00
C GLU A 192 -5.98 0.84 -13.00
N LEU A 193 -5.84 1.18 -11.71
CA LEU A 193 -6.82 0.87 -10.67
C LEU A 193 -8.18 1.50 -10.99
N TYR A 194 -8.20 2.75 -11.44
CA TYR A 194 -9.41 3.41 -11.89
C TYR A 194 -10.01 2.76 -13.14
N SER A 195 -9.19 2.44 -14.14
CA SER A 195 -9.64 1.75 -15.35
C SER A 195 -10.31 0.41 -15.01
N LEU A 196 -9.74 -0.35 -14.07
CA LEU A 196 -10.39 -1.56 -13.55
C LEU A 196 -11.72 -1.25 -12.86
N ALA A 197 -11.76 -0.22 -12.02
CA ALA A 197 -12.97 0.21 -11.32
C ALA A 197 -14.10 0.64 -12.27
N ALA A 198 -13.76 1.31 -13.37
CA ALA A 198 -14.72 1.74 -14.39
C ALA A 198 -15.34 0.56 -15.15
N ARG A 199 -14.61 -0.56 -15.29
CA ARG A 199 -15.07 -1.78 -15.96
C ARG A 199 -15.83 -2.75 -15.05
N MET A 200 -15.98 -2.43 -13.77
CA MET A 200 -16.74 -3.27 -12.83
C MET A 200 -18.23 -3.22 -13.16
N PRO A 201 -18.92 -4.38 -13.16
CA PRO A 201 -20.37 -4.42 -13.36
C PRO A 201 -21.10 -3.93 -12.10
N LYS A 202 -22.44 -3.83 -12.15
CA LYS A 202 -23.26 -3.32 -11.02
C LYS A 202 -23.07 -4.14 -9.74
N GLU A 203 -22.90 -5.45 -9.88
CA GLU A 203 -22.64 -6.40 -8.80
C GLU A 203 -21.26 -6.14 -8.13
N GLY A 204 -20.33 -5.53 -8.87
CA GLY A 204 -19.01 -5.11 -8.40
C GLY A 204 -18.97 -3.73 -7.76
N LYS A 205 -20.12 -3.07 -7.54
CA LYS A 205 -20.19 -1.68 -7.05
C LYS A 205 -19.41 -1.44 -5.76
N LEU A 206 -19.44 -2.38 -4.80
CA LEU A 206 -18.68 -2.23 -3.57
C LEU A 206 -17.17 -2.27 -3.81
N LEU A 207 -16.70 -3.16 -4.69
CA LEU A 207 -15.28 -3.24 -5.05
C LEU A 207 -14.84 -1.99 -5.82
N GLN A 208 -15.67 -1.49 -6.73
CA GLN A 208 -15.46 -0.20 -7.41
C GLN A 208 -15.33 0.95 -6.41
N GLN A 209 -16.24 1.04 -5.43
CA GLN A 209 -16.21 2.09 -4.41
C GLN A 209 -14.97 2.00 -3.53
N PHE A 210 -14.54 0.79 -3.17
CA PHE A 210 -13.30 0.57 -2.42
C PHE A 210 -12.07 1.07 -3.19
N MET A 211 -11.91 0.67 -4.45
CA MET A 211 -10.78 1.10 -5.30
C MET A 211 -10.72 2.62 -5.45
N ARG A 212 -11.88 3.28 -5.63
CA ARG A 212 -11.96 4.74 -5.71
C ARG A 212 -11.74 5.44 -4.35
N THR A 213 -12.12 4.79 -3.24
CA THR A 213 -11.80 5.27 -1.89
C THR A 213 -10.30 5.17 -1.59
N GLU A 214 -9.62 4.15 -2.12
CA GLU A 214 -8.17 4.03 -2.04
C GLU A 214 -7.47 5.22 -2.72
N ILE A 215 -7.96 5.63 -3.91
CA ILE A 215 -7.48 6.82 -4.62
C ILE A 215 -7.67 8.09 -3.77
N ASP A 216 -8.87 8.32 -3.22
CA ASP A 216 -9.13 9.46 -2.32
C ASP A 216 -8.18 9.46 -1.12
N SER A 217 -8.02 8.29 -0.48
CA SER A 217 -7.17 8.14 0.71
C SER A 217 -5.71 8.46 0.41
N THR A 218 -5.23 8.10 -0.78
CA THR A 218 -3.88 8.45 -1.23
C THR A 218 -3.74 9.93 -1.52
N ASN A 219 -4.72 10.57 -2.17
CA ASN A 219 -4.72 12.02 -2.37
C ASN A 219 -4.70 12.77 -1.03
N ILE A 220 -5.49 12.34 -0.03
CA ILE A 220 -5.50 12.97 1.30
C ILE A 220 -4.11 12.85 1.95
N ARG A 221 -3.47 11.67 1.91
CA ARG A 221 -2.11 11.50 2.43
C ARG A 221 -1.10 12.38 1.71
N LEU A 222 -1.19 12.48 0.39
CA LEU A 222 -0.32 13.31 -0.42
C LEU A 222 -0.50 14.80 -0.11
N LEU A 223 -1.74 15.27 -0.02
CA LEU A 223 -2.12 16.62 0.35
C LEU A 223 -1.52 17.02 1.71
N LEU A 224 -1.73 16.18 2.73
CA LEU A 224 -1.19 16.42 4.08
C LEU A 224 0.34 16.47 4.06
N ARG A 225 0.99 15.50 3.42
CA ARG A 225 2.46 15.42 3.34
C ARG A 225 3.06 16.64 2.65
N LEU A 226 2.55 17.00 1.47
CA LEU A 226 3.11 18.09 0.67
C LEU A 226 2.79 19.46 1.26
N LYS A 227 1.58 19.65 1.82
CA LYS A 227 1.25 20.91 2.51
C LYS A 227 2.09 21.11 3.76
N ASN A 228 2.33 20.05 4.53
CA ASN A 228 3.22 20.10 5.69
C ASN A 228 4.69 20.40 5.30
N ALA A 229 5.10 20.03 4.08
CA ALA A 229 6.40 20.37 3.51
C ALA A 229 6.44 21.75 2.83
N GLY A 230 5.37 22.56 2.90
CA GLY A 230 5.32 23.90 2.33
C GLY A 230 5.18 23.96 0.81
N VAL A 231 4.79 22.86 0.15
CA VAL A 231 4.65 22.82 -1.32
C VAL A 231 3.45 23.68 -1.78
N PRO A 232 3.61 24.54 -2.81
CA PRO A 232 2.52 25.36 -3.34
C PRO A 232 1.37 24.53 -3.92
N GLY A 233 0.14 25.03 -3.78
CA GLY A 233 -1.07 24.36 -4.26
C GLY A 233 -1.03 23.92 -5.74
N PRO A 234 -0.60 24.78 -6.68
CA PRO A 234 -0.48 24.40 -8.10
C PRO A 234 0.47 23.21 -8.34
N GLU A 235 1.52 23.08 -7.55
CA GLU A 235 2.46 21.97 -7.64
C GLU A 235 1.87 20.69 -7.04
N ILE A 236 1.13 20.79 -5.93
CA ILE A 236 0.39 19.65 -5.36
C ILE A 236 -0.63 19.10 -6.38
N ILE A 237 -1.41 19.98 -7.02
CA ILE A 237 -2.48 19.64 -7.97
C ILE A 237 -1.97 18.75 -9.12
N LYS A 238 -0.75 19.01 -9.62
CA LYS A 238 -0.13 18.20 -10.70
C LYS A 238 0.07 16.73 -10.33
N ASN A 239 0.08 16.41 -9.04
CA ASN A 239 0.35 15.08 -8.51
C ASN A 239 -0.92 14.36 -8.00
N LEU A 240 -2.10 15.00 -8.06
CA LEU A 240 -3.35 14.43 -7.57
C LEU A 240 -4.01 13.53 -8.62
N ASN A 241 -4.69 12.48 -8.14
CA ASN A 241 -5.48 11.58 -8.98
C ASN A 241 -6.97 11.96 -8.88
N PHE A 242 -7.56 12.51 -9.95
CA PHE A 242 -8.89 13.11 -9.88
C PHE A 242 -10.07 12.12 -9.94
N GLU A 243 -9.80 10.83 -10.14
CA GLU A 243 -10.79 9.78 -10.36
C GLU A 243 -11.22 9.06 -9.06
N GLY A 244 -11.14 9.77 -7.93
CA GLY A 244 -11.50 9.30 -6.60
C GLY A 244 -13.00 9.03 -6.40
N HIS A 245 -13.42 8.63 -5.21
CA HIS A 245 -14.82 8.24 -4.94
C HIS A 245 -15.70 9.42 -4.53
N ARG A 246 -15.32 10.11 -3.47
CA ARG A 246 -16.11 11.14 -2.77
C ARG A 246 -15.48 12.53 -2.83
N LEU A 247 -14.22 12.64 -3.23
CA LEU A 247 -13.56 13.93 -3.45
C LEU A 247 -13.67 14.31 -4.93
N SER A 248 -14.37 15.40 -5.21
CA SER A 248 -14.42 15.97 -6.55
C SER A 248 -13.09 16.65 -6.91
N ARG A 249 -12.85 16.87 -8.21
CA ARG A 249 -11.72 17.69 -8.68
C ARG A 249 -11.67 19.05 -8.00
N LYS A 250 -12.80 19.75 -7.95
CA LYS A 250 -12.94 21.04 -7.28
C LYS A 250 -12.54 20.95 -5.80
N SER A 251 -13.02 19.93 -5.09
CA SER A 251 -12.68 19.72 -3.68
C SER A 251 -11.18 19.46 -3.48
N LEU A 252 -10.55 18.68 -4.35
CA LEU A 252 -9.11 18.41 -4.30
C LEU A 252 -8.28 19.66 -4.57
N GLU A 253 -8.67 20.47 -5.55
CA GLU A 253 -8.01 21.74 -5.87
C GLU A 253 -8.16 22.75 -4.71
N GLU A 254 -9.36 22.85 -4.11
CA GLU A 254 -9.60 23.68 -2.92
C GLU A 254 -8.74 23.23 -1.73
N LEU A 255 -8.60 21.92 -1.50
CA LEU A 255 -7.73 21.39 -0.45
C LEU A 255 -6.26 21.70 -0.72
N ALA A 256 -5.78 21.53 -1.96
CA ALA A 256 -4.40 21.81 -2.34
C ALA A 256 -4.03 23.29 -2.17
N ASN A 257 -4.97 24.19 -2.49
CA ASN A 257 -4.81 25.64 -2.39
C ASN A 257 -5.03 26.19 -0.97
N SER A 258 -5.17 25.33 0.03
CA SER A 258 -5.17 25.75 1.44
C SER A 258 -3.87 26.50 1.76
N PRO A 259 -3.93 27.63 2.50
CA PRO A 259 -2.74 28.42 2.83
C PRO A 259 -1.69 27.60 3.61
N ASP A 260 -2.16 26.84 4.59
CA ASP A 260 -1.33 26.07 5.52
C ASP A 260 -1.99 24.72 5.86
N ILE A 261 -1.30 23.92 6.68
CA ILE A 261 -1.74 22.58 7.08
C ILE A 261 -3.00 22.62 7.98
N ASN A 262 -3.15 23.61 8.86
CA ASN A 262 -4.33 23.75 9.72
C ASN A 262 -5.56 24.07 8.88
N SER A 263 -5.43 25.04 7.98
CA SER A 263 -6.46 25.40 6.99
C SER A 263 -6.87 24.20 6.13
N LEU A 264 -5.91 23.37 5.72
CA LEU A 264 -6.17 22.14 4.97
C LEU A 264 -6.99 21.15 5.80
N VAL A 265 -6.59 20.90 7.05
CA VAL A 265 -7.27 19.98 7.95
C VAL A 265 -8.70 20.45 8.26
N GLU A 266 -8.92 21.74 8.44
CA GLU A 266 -10.26 22.31 8.61
C GLU A 266 -11.15 22.12 7.39
N ARG A 267 -10.62 22.33 6.19
CA ARG A 267 -11.35 22.06 4.95
C ARG A 267 -11.61 20.57 4.78
N LEU A 268 -10.65 19.72 5.09
CA LEU A 268 -10.78 18.26 5.06
C LEU A 268 -11.91 17.79 5.97
N GLN A 269 -12.07 18.41 7.15
CA GLN A 269 -13.17 18.14 8.08
C GLN A 269 -14.55 18.42 7.48
N LYS A 270 -14.66 19.34 6.50
CA LYS A 270 -15.92 19.68 5.82
C LYS A 270 -16.23 18.77 4.62
N THR A 271 -15.31 17.88 4.25
CA THR A 271 -15.52 16.91 3.17
C THR A 271 -16.30 15.68 3.67
N PRO A 272 -16.75 14.78 2.78
CA PRO A 272 -17.33 13.49 3.18
C PRO A 272 -16.42 12.59 4.04
N TYR A 273 -15.12 12.92 4.15
CA TYR A 273 -14.17 12.23 5.02
C TYR A 273 -14.11 12.80 6.45
N GLY A 274 -14.69 13.97 6.72
CA GLY A 274 -14.58 14.62 8.02
C GLY A 274 -15.03 13.78 9.20
N GLY A 275 -16.16 13.05 9.06
CA GLY A 275 -16.65 12.15 10.10
C GLY A 275 -15.68 10.97 10.35
N VAL A 276 -15.18 10.37 9.28
CA VAL A 276 -14.23 9.25 9.32
C VAL A 276 -12.89 9.68 9.94
N LEU A 277 -12.45 10.91 9.66
CA LEU A 277 -11.15 11.42 10.10
C LEU A 277 -11.20 12.18 11.42
N SER A 278 -12.39 12.35 12.02
CA SER A 278 -12.63 13.18 13.20
C SER A 278 -11.63 12.93 14.35
N ARG A 279 -11.35 11.65 14.66
CA ARG A 279 -10.38 11.26 15.69
C ARG A 279 -8.96 11.67 15.33
N GLY A 280 -8.54 11.40 14.10
CA GLY A 280 -7.20 11.78 13.61
C GLY A 280 -7.02 13.30 13.55
N ILE A 281 -8.07 14.05 13.17
CA ILE A 281 -8.08 15.51 13.14
C ILE A 281 -7.98 16.09 14.56
N LYS A 282 -8.71 15.50 15.53
CA LYS A 282 -8.62 15.90 16.94
C LYS A 282 -7.18 15.76 17.45
N LYS A 283 -6.55 14.62 17.19
CA LYS A 283 -5.15 14.38 17.57
C LYS A 283 -4.17 15.34 16.91
N PHE A 284 -4.35 15.62 15.62
CA PHE A 284 -3.52 16.61 14.95
C PHE A 284 -3.58 17.99 15.64
N ARG A 285 -4.74 18.40 16.15
CA ARG A 285 -4.88 19.66 16.90
C ARG A 285 -4.24 19.62 18.29
N GLU A 286 -4.25 18.46 18.95
CA GLU A 286 -3.72 18.28 20.30
C GLU A 286 -2.18 18.10 20.30
N GLU A 287 -1.65 17.36 19.33
CA GLU A 287 -0.27 16.85 19.32
C GLU A 287 0.55 17.30 18.10
N GLY A 288 -0.08 17.93 17.10
CA GLY A 288 0.58 18.32 15.84
C GLY A 288 0.90 17.16 14.89
N THR A 289 0.49 15.93 15.21
CA THR A 289 0.84 14.73 14.43
C THR A 289 -0.17 14.41 13.33
N LEU A 290 0.33 14.23 12.10
CA LEU A 290 -0.48 13.79 10.95
C LEU A 290 -0.70 12.27 10.93
N ALA A 291 0.03 11.52 11.77
CA ALA A 291 0.00 10.06 11.77
C ALA A 291 -1.40 9.52 12.07
N GLY A 292 -2.12 10.16 13.02
CA GLY A 292 -3.49 9.78 13.38
C GLY A 292 -4.47 9.84 12.21
N ILE A 293 -4.35 10.82 11.32
CA ILE A 293 -5.21 10.93 10.12
C ILE A 293 -4.92 9.76 9.16
N GLY A 294 -3.65 9.41 8.97
CA GLY A 294 -3.23 8.26 8.15
C GLY A 294 -3.76 6.92 8.69
N THR A 295 -3.79 6.76 10.01
CA THR A 295 -4.35 5.58 10.69
C THR A 295 -5.86 5.49 10.48
N GLU A 296 -6.60 6.59 10.64
CA GLU A 296 -8.06 6.59 10.43
C GLU A 296 -8.43 6.32 8.96
N LEU A 297 -7.65 6.81 7.99
CA LEU A 297 -7.81 6.41 6.57
C LEU A 297 -7.63 4.91 6.38
N SER A 298 -6.62 4.31 7.04
CA SER A 298 -6.36 2.87 6.95
C SER A 298 -7.48 2.05 7.59
N LYS A 299 -8.00 2.47 8.74
CA LYS A 299 -9.16 1.85 9.40
C LYS A 299 -10.42 1.92 8.53
N ASN A 300 -10.65 3.04 7.85
CA ASN A 300 -11.78 3.19 6.93
C ASN A 300 -11.72 2.19 5.76
N LEU A 301 -10.54 2.04 5.15
CA LEU A 301 -10.34 1.06 4.08
C LEU A 301 -10.52 -0.38 4.60
N LEU A 302 -10.02 -0.70 5.80
CA LEU A 302 -10.22 -2.02 6.42
C LEU A 302 -11.69 -2.31 6.73
N LYS A 303 -12.43 -1.33 7.24
CA LYS A 303 -13.86 -1.46 7.50
C LYS A 303 -14.65 -1.74 6.22
N GLN A 304 -14.30 -1.11 5.11
CA GLN A 304 -14.89 -1.43 3.82
C GLN A 304 -14.48 -2.84 3.34
N ALA A 305 -13.22 -3.22 3.54
CA ALA A 305 -12.71 -4.54 3.17
C ALA A 305 -13.39 -5.69 3.93
N ASP A 306 -13.76 -5.47 5.19
CA ASP A 306 -14.46 -6.46 6.01
C ASP A 306 -15.84 -6.82 5.44
N LEU A 307 -16.52 -5.88 4.77
CA LEU A 307 -17.79 -6.15 4.08
C LEU A 307 -17.62 -7.22 2.99
N PHE A 308 -16.46 -7.25 2.32
CA PHE A 308 -16.16 -8.24 1.29
C PHE A 308 -15.99 -9.66 1.82
N LEU A 309 -15.66 -9.81 3.10
CA LEU A 309 -15.43 -11.12 3.71
C LEU A 309 -16.73 -11.88 3.95
N HIS A 310 -17.82 -11.15 4.16
CA HIS A 310 -19.11 -11.69 4.56
C HIS A 310 -20.12 -11.73 3.41
N GLN A 311 -20.02 -10.82 2.44
CA GLN A 311 -20.93 -10.77 1.29
C GLN A 311 -20.47 -11.72 0.18
N HIS A 312 -21.42 -12.48 -0.37
CA HIS A 312 -21.22 -13.45 -1.46
C HIS A 312 -20.01 -14.39 -1.23
N PRO A 313 -20.16 -15.42 -0.38
CA PRO A 313 -19.09 -16.30 0.12
C PRO A 313 -18.16 -16.96 -0.88
N ILE A 314 -18.62 -17.16 -2.11
CA ILE A 314 -17.87 -17.80 -3.20
C ILE A 314 -17.52 -16.80 -4.32
N SER A 315 -17.66 -15.50 -4.08
CA SER A 315 -17.31 -14.45 -5.05
C SER A 315 -15.84 -14.02 -4.92
N ILE A 316 -15.47 -12.98 -5.65
CA ILE A 316 -14.19 -12.28 -5.51
C ILE A 316 -14.00 -11.60 -4.14
N GLY A 317 -15.09 -11.26 -3.45
CA GLY A 317 -15.09 -10.49 -2.21
C GLY A 317 -14.15 -11.07 -1.14
N PRO A 318 -14.30 -12.34 -0.72
CA PRO A 318 -13.44 -12.94 0.29
C PRO A 318 -11.95 -12.93 -0.05
N ILE A 319 -11.60 -13.04 -1.34
CA ILE A 319 -10.21 -12.98 -1.82
C ILE A 319 -9.62 -11.59 -1.62
N ILE A 320 -10.37 -10.55 -1.99
CA ILE A 320 -9.94 -9.16 -1.83
C ILE A 320 -9.90 -8.75 -0.35
N GLY A 321 -10.94 -9.08 0.41
CA GLY A 321 -11.01 -8.79 1.84
C GLY A 321 -9.84 -9.41 2.61
N PHE A 322 -9.47 -10.65 2.30
CA PHE A 322 -8.28 -11.28 2.89
C PHE A 322 -6.98 -10.60 2.45
N SER A 323 -6.85 -10.25 1.18
CA SER A 323 -5.64 -9.59 0.66
C SER A 323 -5.35 -8.28 1.39
N ILE A 324 -6.42 -7.50 1.67
CA ILE A 324 -6.36 -6.24 2.42
C ILE A 324 -6.09 -6.49 3.91
N ALA A 325 -6.75 -7.49 4.51
CA ALA A 325 -6.50 -7.86 5.91
C ALA A 325 -5.04 -8.32 6.14
N LYS A 326 -4.49 -9.08 5.20
CA LYS A 326 -3.07 -9.48 5.23
C LYS A 326 -2.14 -8.28 5.08
N GLU A 327 -2.46 -7.33 4.22
CA GLU A 327 -1.70 -6.09 4.07
C GLU A 327 -1.70 -5.28 5.38
N ALA A 328 -2.84 -5.20 6.06
CA ALA A 328 -2.95 -4.55 7.36
C ALA A 328 -2.17 -5.29 8.45
N GLU A 329 -2.20 -6.62 8.47
CA GLU A 329 -1.41 -7.41 9.42
C GLU A 329 0.08 -7.11 9.30
N VAL A 330 0.61 -7.17 8.08
CA VAL A 330 2.03 -6.91 7.82
C VAL A 330 2.41 -5.48 8.19
N ARG A 331 1.54 -4.51 7.89
CA ARG A 331 1.73 -3.11 8.29
C ARG A 331 1.77 -2.93 9.81
N ASN A 332 0.83 -3.56 10.51
CA ASN A 332 0.72 -3.49 11.97
C ASN A 332 1.94 -4.15 12.64
N LEU A 333 2.35 -5.33 12.15
CA LEU A 333 3.56 -6.01 12.63
C LEU A 333 4.81 -5.16 12.40
N ARG A 334 4.97 -4.59 11.20
CA ARG A 334 6.10 -3.70 10.91
C ARG A 334 6.09 -2.46 11.81
N MET A 335 4.91 -1.85 12.04
CA MET A 335 4.77 -0.72 12.95
C MET A 335 5.22 -1.10 14.37
N ILE A 336 4.73 -2.22 14.92
CA ILE A 336 5.12 -2.70 16.26
C ILE A 336 6.62 -2.93 16.34
N VAL A 337 7.19 -3.63 15.35
CA VAL A 337 8.61 -3.99 15.32
C VAL A 337 9.49 -2.73 15.24
N GLN A 338 9.14 -1.76 14.38
CA GLN A 338 9.86 -0.48 14.30
C GLN A 338 9.70 0.37 15.56
N ALA A 339 8.50 0.44 16.11
CA ALA A 339 8.22 1.16 17.35
C ALA A 339 9.01 0.58 18.52
N ARG A 340 9.09 -0.75 18.62
CA ARG A 340 9.90 -1.45 19.62
C ARG A 340 11.38 -1.21 19.44
N HIS A 341 11.89 -1.28 18.21
CA HIS A 341 13.28 -0.97 17.92
C HIS A 341 13.66 0.47 18.31
N ARG A 342 12.74 1.42 18.14
CA ARG A 342 12.93 2.85 18.48
C ARG A 342 12.58 3.21 19.93
N GLY A 343 12.22 2.23 20.78
CA GLY A 343 11.86 2.47 22.17
C GLY A 343 10.56 3.26 22.37
N LEU A 344 9.63 3.21 21.42
CA LEU A 344 8.38 3.95 21.51
C LEU A 344 7.37 3.31 22.49
N SER A 345 6.47 4.17 22.95
CA SER A 345 5.17 3.93 23.60
C SER A 345 4.42 2.63 23.29
N GLU A 346 3.98 1.84 24.27
CA GLU A 346 2.81 0.96 24.06
C GLU A 346 1.57 1.76 23.66
N THR A 347 1.35 2.89 24.34
CA THR A 347 0.27 3.84 24.00
C THR A 347 0.39 4.32 22.56
N PHE A 348 1.59 4.71 22.12
CA PHE A 348 1.82 5.08 20.72
C PHE A 348 1.49 3.94 19.75
N MET A 349 1.90 2.71 20.06
CA MET A 349 1.60 1.54 19.22
C MET A 349 0.10 1.27 19.13
N GLU A 350 -0.62 1.27 20.25
CA GLU A 350 -2.08 1.07 20.30
C GLU A 350 -2.83 2.07 19.41
N GLU A 351 -2.37 3.31 19.38
CA GLU A 351 -2.97 4.39 18.61
C GLU A 351 -2.70 4.27 17.10
N MET A 352 -1.54 3.72 16.73
CA MET A 352 -1.11 3.56 15.36
C MET A 352 -1.64 2.28 14.70
N LEU A 353 -2.14 1.33 15.49
CA LEU A 353 -2.75 0.11 14.96
C LEU A 353 -4.02 0.40 14.17
N ALA A 354 -4.12 -0.23 13.00
CA ALA A 354 -5.34 -0.30 12.21
C ALA A 354 -5.83 -1.76 12.23
N ILE A 355 -6.69 -2.08 13.19
CA ILE A 355 -7.23 -3.42 13.46
C ILE A 355 -8.75 -3.43 13.51
#